data_AF-A0A5B2XCL8-F1
#
_entry.id   AF-A0A5B2XCL8-F1
#
_cell.length_a   1.000
_cell.length_b   1.000
_cell.length_c   1.000
_cell.angle_alpha   90.00
_cell.angle_beta   90.00
_cell.angle_gamma   90.00
#
_symmetry.space_group_name_H-M   'P 1'
#
loop_
_entity.id
_entity.type
_entity.pdbx_description
1 polymer ?
#
loop_
_entity_poly.entity_id
_entity_poly.type
_entity_poly.pdbx_seq_one_letter_code
_entity_poly.pdbx_strand_id
1 'polypeptide(L)'
;MSMAQVRTAMVGVQNLRMAAESGGFAVSEEGGKALIDAIVKMQDGVHQSRLELENVKQDSKLGTSPDALVMVQYNKQVADGDPQSFAHVLQQFSTVLDETKAAINKAMSNYRNTDSGNRASFSGKA
;
A
#
# COMPACT_ATOMS: atom_id res chain seq x y z
N MET A 1 10.90 -7.79 -3.89
CA MET A 1 10.22 -7.82 -2.57
C MET A 1 9.59 -9.21 -2.41
N SER A 2 9.75 -9.89 -1.27
CA SER A 2 9.17 -11.24 -1.08
C SER A 2 7.72 -11.19 -0.59
N MET A 3 6.96 -12.27 -0.80
CA MET A 3 5.56 -12.37 -0.32
C MET A 3 5.41 -12.12 1.19
N ALA A 4 6.35 -12.62 1.99
CA ALA A 4 6.36 -12.38 3.43
C ALA A 4 6.54 -10.89 3.73
N GLN A 5 7.45 -10.21 3.02
CA GLN A 5 7.67 -8.77 3.17
C GLN A 5 6.44 -7.96 2.78
N VAL A 6 5.74 -8.32 1.70
CA VAL A 6 4.50 -7.64 1.29
C VAL A 6 3.40 -7.78 2.34
N ARG A 7 3.21 -8.99 2.90
CA ARG A 7 2.22 -9.21 3.97
C ARG A 7 2.55 -8.43 5.24
N THR A 8 3.82 -8.41 5.66
CA THR A 8 4.25 -7.59 6.81
C THR A 8 4.01 -6.11 6.56
N ALA A 9 4.31 -5.61 5.35
CA ALA A 9 4.05 -4.23 4.97
C ALA A 9 2.54 -3.92 5.00
N MET A 10 1.69 -4.81 4.48
CA MET A 10 0.23 -4.67 4.54
C MET A 10 -0.29 -4.52 5.97
N VAL A 11 0.16 -5.37 6.90
CA VAL A 11 -0.23 -5.28 8.32
C VAL A 11 0.21 -3.94 8.93
N GLY A 12 1.44 -3.50 8.64
CA GLY A 12 1.93 -2.19 9.11
C GLY A 12 1.09 -1.03 8.59
N VAL A 13 0.72 -1.05 7.30
CA VAL A 13 -0.10 -0.01 6.66
C VAL A 13 -1.55 -0.03 7.19
N GLN A 14 -2.12 -1.22 7.44
CA GLN A 14 -3.44 -1.33 8.06
C GLN A 14 -3.47 -0.75 9.48
N ASN A 15 -2.43 -1.01 10.27
CA ASN A 15 -2.30 -0.42 11.61
C ASN A 15 -2.20 1.11 11.53
N LEU A 16 -1.47 1.63 10.54
CA LEU A 16 -1.39 3.07 10.29
C LEU A 16 -2.76 3.67 9.95
N ARG A 17 -3.54 2.99 9.09
CA ARG A 17 -4.92 3.40 8.76
C ARG A 17 -5.80 3.49 10.00
N MET A 18 -5.82 2.43 10.81
CA MET A 18 -6.62 2.39 12.04
C MET A 18 -6.24 3.50 13.01
N ALA A 19 -4.94 3.78 13.16
CA ALA A 19 -4.47 4.86 14.02
C ALA A 19 -4.86 6.26 13.50
N ALA A 20 -4.83 6.47 12.18
CA ALA A 20 -5.31 7.71 11.57
C ALA A 20 -6.83 7.89 11.73
N GLU A 21 -7.62 6.82 11.56
CA GLU A 21 -9.08 6.84 11.67
C GLU A 21 -9.58 7.06 13.09
N SER A 22 -8.90 6.47 14.09
CA SER A 22 -9.24 6.60 15.50
C SER A 22 -8.83 7.93 16.13
N GLY A 23 -8.15 8.80 15.39
CA GLY A 23 -7.54 10.02 15.94
C GLY A 23 -6.37 9.73 16.89
N GLY A 24 -5.82 8.50 16.86
CA GLY A 24 -4.73 8.05 17.71
C GLY A 24 -3.40 8.77 17.48
N PHE A 25 -3.29 9.56 16.40
CA PHE A 25 -2.22 10.52 16.20
C PHE A 25 -2.83 11.90 15.91
N ALA A 26 -2.40 12.92 16.65
CA ALA A 26 -2.48 14.30 16.19
C ALA A 26 -1.51 14.44 15.01
N VAL A 27 -1.97 14.08 13.81
CA VAL A 27 -1.16 14.15 12.60
C VAL A 27 -1.09 15.62 12.19
N SER A 28 0.04 16.27 12.50
CA SER A 28 0.32 17.60 11.94
C SER A 28 0.35 17.52 10.42
N GLU A 29 0.16 18.66 9.76
CA GLU A 29 0.20 18.73 8.29
C GLU A 29 1.52 18.19 7.72
N GLU A 30 2.63 18.51 8.37
CA GLU A 30 3.97 18.03 8.00
C GLU A 30 4.10 16.51 8.22
N GLY A 31 3.62 16.00 9.36
CA GLY A 31 3.66 14.57 9.68
C GLY A 31 2.80 13.74 8.73
N GLY A 32 1.60 14.22 8.40
CA GLY A 32 0.69 13.53 7.49
C GLY A 32 1.19 13.56 6.06
N LYS A 33 1.82 14.67 5.64
CA LYS A 33 2.50 14.74 4.34
C LYS A 33 3.65 13.75 4.24
N ALA A 34 4.49 13.63 5.27
CA ALA A 34 5.59 12.65 5.29
C ALA A 34 5.08 11.20 5.17
N LEU A 35 3.96 10.88 5.83
CA LEU A 35 3.33 9.56 5.71
C LEU A 35 2.75 9.31 4.32
N ILE A 36 2.09 10.31 3.72
CA ILE A 36 1.58 10.22 2.35
C ILE A 36 2.73 10.02 1.37
N ASP A 37 3.84 10.76 1.51
CA ASP A 37 5.00 10.64 0.64
C ASP A 37 5.63 9.23 0.76
N ALA A 38 5.65 8.64 1.96
CA ALA A 38 6.05 7.25 2.15
C ALA A 38 5.09 6.26 1.47
N ILE A 39 3.78 6.48 1.55
CA ILE A 39 2.78 5.66 0.86
C ILE A 39 2.95 5.73 -0.65
N VAL A 40 3.17 6.92 -1.22
CA VAL A 40 3.42 7.10 -2.66
C VAL A 40 4.66 6.31 -3.09
N LYS A 41 5.75 6.36 -2.33
CA LYS A 41 6.95 5.54 -2.62
C LYS A 41 6.65 4.03 -2.58
N MET A 42 5.77 3.58 -1.67
CA MET A 42 5.33 2.19 -1.64
C MET A 42 4.46 1.84 -2.86
N GLN A 43 3.58 2.74 -3.30
CA GLN A 43 2.78 2.57 -4.53
C GLN A 43 3.67 2.46 -5.77
N ASP A 44 4.71 3.29 -5.87
CA ASP A 44 5.70 3.20 -6.96
C ASP A 44 6.40 1.84 -6.94
N GLY A 45 6.80 1.35 -5.76
CA GLY A 45 7.41 0.03 -5.60
C GLY A 45 6.48 -1.12 -6.01
N VAL A 46 5.20 -1.03 -5.67
CA VAL A 46 4.17 -1.99 -6.11
C VAL A 46 4.00 -1.95 -7.63
N HIS A 47 3.98 -0.76 -8.22
CA HIS A 47 3.91 -0.60 -9.67
C HIS A 47 5.11 -1.24 -10.38
N GLN A 48 6.33 -1.00 -9.91
CA GLN A 48 7.53 -1.64 -10.45
C GLN A 48 7.48 -3.17 -10.30
N SER A 49 7.04 -3.66 -9.14
CA SER A 49 6.90 -5.11 -8.91
C SER A 49 5.86 -5.75 -9.85
N ARG A 50 4.81 -5.03 -10.23
CA ARG A 50 3.85 -5.50 -11.24
C ARG A 50 4.48 -5.54 -12.64
N LEU A 51 5.25 -4.53 -13.02
CA LEU A 51 5.97 -4.54 -14.31
C LEU A 51 6.98 -5.69 -14.39
N GLU A 52 7.71 -5.97 -13.32
CA GLU A 52 8.58 -7.14 -13.21
C GLU A 52 7.79 -8.45 -13.34
N LEU A 53 6.61 -8.53 -12.73
CA LEU A 53 5.76 -9.70 -12.81
C LEU A 53 5.27 -9.97 -14.24
N GLU A 54 4.95 -8.93 -15.02
CA GLU A 54 4.60 -9.08 -16.43
C GLU A 54 5.76 -9.66 -17.25
N ASN A 55 7.02 -9.34 -16.92
CA ASN A 55 8.19 -9.98 -17.55
C ASN A 55 8.33 -11.46 -17.15
N VAL A 56 7.98 -11.84 -15.92
CA VAL A 56 8.01 -13.24 -15.45
C VAL A 56 6.88 -14.08 -16.06
N LYS A 57 5.73 -13.45 -16.35
CA LYS A 57 4.58 -14.09 -17.00
C LYS A 57 4.82 -14.40 -18.48
N GLN A 58 5.71 -13.65 -19.16
CA GLN A 58 6.14 -13.98 -20.53
C GLN A 58 6.88 -15.32 -20.52
N ASP A 59 6.55 -16.21 -21.46
CA ASP A 59 7.06 -17.59 -21.52
C ASP A 59 8.57 -17.64 -21.23
N SER A 60 8.91 -18.16 -20.05
CA SER A 60 10.32 -18.30 -19.66
C SER A 60 10.99 -19.15 -20.73
N LYS A 61 12.01 -18.63 -21.41
CA LYS A 61 12.76 -19.35 -22.45
C LYS A 61 13.65 -20.43 -21.82
N LEU A 62 13.02 -21.42 -21.18
CA LEU A 62 13.68 -22.56 -20.53
C LEU A 62 13.94 -23.70 -21.52
N GLY A 63 13.56 -23.52 -22.80
CA GLY A 63 13.62 -24.54 -23.85
C GLY A 63 12.30 -25.33 -23.96
N THR A 64 12.29 -26.34 -24.83
CA THR A 64 11.11 -27.20 -25.07
C THR A 64 11.19 -28.55 -24.35
N SER A 65 12.10 -28.69 -23.37
CA SER A 65 12.18 -29.92 -22.59
C SER A 65 10.91 -30.08 -21.73
N PRO A 66 10.51 -31.33 -21.41
CA PRO A 66 9.36 -31.58 -20.55
C PRO A 66 9.45 -30.82 -19.21
N ASP A 67 10.62 -30.79 -18.58
CA ASP A 67 10.85 -30.08 -17.33
C ASP A 67 10.74 -28.55 -17.48
N ALA A 68 11.19 -28.00 -18.62
CA ALA A 68 11.05 -26.59 -18.92
C ALA A 68 9.59 -26.17 -19.05
N LEU A 69 8.75 -26.99 -19.69
CA LEU A 69 7.31 -26.73 -19.84
C LEU A 69 6.58 -26.77 -18.49
N VAL A 70 6.94 -27.71 -17.61
CA VAL A 70 6.40 -27.79 -16.24
C VAL A 70 6.77 -26.55 -15.43
N MET A 71 8.02 -26.10 -15.53
CA MET A 71 8.48 -24.88 -14.84
C MET A 71 7.82 -23.61 -15.36
N VAL A 72 7.57 -23.50 -16.67
CA VAL A 72 6.81 -22.37 -17.25
C VAL A 72 5.38 -22.33 -16.71
N GLN A 73 4.69 -23.48 -16.64
CA GLN A 73 3.35 -23.54 -16.07
C GLN A 73 3.33 -23.21 -14.57
N TYR A 74 4.29 -23.73 -13.81
CA TYR A 74 4.41 -23.44 -12.39
C TYR A 74 4.64 -21.94 -12.13
N ASN A 75 5.55 -21.31 -12.88
CA ASN A 75 5.81 -19.86 -12.78
C ASN A 75 4.56 -19.03 -13.09
N LYS A 76 3.78 -19.41 -14.11
CA LYS A 76 2.51 -18.77 -14.43
C LYS A 76 1.47 -18.94 -13.32
N GLN A 77 1.35 -20.12 -12.73
CA GLN A 77 0.42 -20.36 -11.62
C GLN A 77 0.79 -19.57 -10.37
N VAL A 78 2.07 -19.53 -9.98
CA VAL A 78 2.54 -18.75 -8.81
C VAL A 78 2.40 -17.24 -9.04
N ALA A 79 2.60 -16.79 -10.28
CA ALA A 79 2.47 -15.39 -10.63
C ALA A 79 1.02 -14.91 -10.73
N ASP A 80 0.09 -15.72 -11.27
CA ASP A 80 -1.24 -15.25 -11.71
C ASP A 80 -2.41 -16.20 -11.43
N GLY A 81 -2.16 -17.44 -11.00
CA GLY A 81 -3.16 -18.52 -11.05
C GLY A 81 -4.03 -18.72 -9.80
N ASP A 82 -3.75 -18.04 -8.69
CA ASP A 82 -4.39 -18.28 -7.38
C ASP A 82 -4.70 -16.96 -6.64
N PRO A 83 -5.74 -16.88 -5.80
CA PRO A 83 -5.89 -15.85 -4.77
C PRO A 83 -4.65 -15.57 -3.89
N GLN A 84 -3.73 -16.53 -3.77
CA GLN A 84 -2.43 -16.35 -3.11
C GLN A 84 -1.29 -16.05 -4.08
N SER A 85 -1.57 -15.83 -5.35
CA SER A 85 -0.57 -15.43 -6.34
C SER A 85 0.05 -14.07 -5.99
N PHE A 86 1.28 -13.88 -6.46
CA PHE A 86 1.97 -12.62 -6.24
C PHE A 86 1.21 -11.43 -6.85
N ALA A 87 0.58 -11.61 -8.02
CA ALA A 87 -0.29 -10.60 -8.63
C ALA A 87 -1.44 -10.19 -7.71
N HIS A 88 -2.16 -11.16 -7.15
CA HIS A 88 -3.31 -10.89 -6.29
C HIS A 88 -2.90 -10.15 -5.02
N VAL A 89 -1.80 -10.56 -4.39
CA VAL A 89 -1.29 -9.91 -3.18
C VAL A 89 -0.80 -8.48 -3.46
N LEU A 90 -0.14 -8.24 -4.59
CA LEU A 90 0.23 -6.87 -5.00
C LEU A 90 -1.00 -5.99 -5.25
N GLN A 91 -2.06 -6.55 -5.84
CA GLN A 91 -3.33 -5.85 -6.04
C GLN A 91 -3.97 -5.47 -4.70
N GLN A 92 -4.07 -6.42 -3.76
CA GLN A 92 -4.58 -6.15 -2.41
C GLN A 92 -3.75 -5.10 -1.67
N PHE A 93 -2.42 -5.16 -1.80
CA PHE A 93 -1.55 -4.19 -1.17
C PHE A 93 -1.76 -2.78 -1.75
N SER A 94 -1.92 -2.65 -3.08
CA SER A 94 -2.27 -1.38 -3.72
C SER A 94 -3.56 -0.78 -3.15
N THR A 95 -4.61 -1.58 -3.01
CA THR A 95 -5.88 -1.14 -2.41
C THR A 95 -5.70 -0.63 -0.98
N VAL A 96 -4.96 -1.38 -0.15
CA VAL A 96 -4.68 -0.99 1.24
C VAL A 96 -3.90 0.33 1.32
N LEU A 97 -2.95 0.55 0.41
CA LEU A 97 -2.20 1.81 0.31
C LEU A 97 -3.11 3.00 -0.05
N ASP A 98 -4.02 2.83 -1.00
CA ASP A 98 -4.99 3.87 -1.40
C ASP A 98 -5.94 4.23 -0.25
N GLU A 99 -6.51 3.23 0.42
CA GLU A 99 -7.37 3.43 1.58
C GLU A 99 -6.65 4.16 2.71
N THR A 100 -5.39 3.82 2.96
CA THR A 100 -4.59 4.45 4.02
C THR A 100 -4.28 5.90 3.69
N LYS A 101 -3.93 6.20 2.43
CA LYS A 101 -3.75 7.58 1.97
C LYS A 101 -5.02 8.41 2.14
N ALA A 102 -6.18 7.84 1.83
CA ALA A 102 -7.47 8.51 2.04
C ALA A 102 -7.74 8.77 3.53
N ALA A 103 -7.49 7.79 4.40
CA ALA A 103 -7.64 7.92 5.84
C ALA A 103 -6.75 9.02 6.43
N ILE A 104 -5.48 9.09 6.02
CA ILE A 104 -4.54 10.12 6.49
C ILE A 104 -4.99 11.51 6.03
N ASN A 105 -5.42 11.67 4.77
CA ASN A 105 -5.95 12.94 4.28
C ASN A 105 -7.17 13.40 5.09
N LYS A 106 -8.08 12.48 5.41
CA LYS A 106 -9.24 12.76 6.27
C LYS A 106 -8.82 13.16 7.68
N ALA A 107 -7.87 12.46 8.27
CA ALA A 107 -7.34 12.77 9.60
C ALA A 107 -6.72 14.16 9.66
N MET A 108 -5.90 14.54 8.67
CA MET A 108 -5.34 15.90 8.57
C MET A 108 -6.42 16.97 8.43
N SER A 109 -7.44 16.73 7.61
CA SER A 109 -8.56 17.67 7.46
C SER A 109 -9.31 17.87 8.77
N ASN A 110 -9.55 16.79 9.52
CA ASN A 110 -10.20 16.86 10.82
C ASN A 110 -9.35 17.64 11.82
N TYR A 111 -8.05 17.38 11.87
CA TYR A 111 -7.12 18.10 12.74
C TYR A 111 -7.15 19.62 12.47
N ARG A 112 -7.08 20.05 11.20
CA ARG A 112 -7.19 21.47 10.83
C ARG A 112 -8.51 22.10 11.27
N ASN A 113 -9.63 21.40 11.11
CA ASN A 113 -10.95 21.89 11.49
C ASN A 113 -11.11 22.01 13.01
N THR A 114 -10.57 21.06 13.78
CA THR A 114 -10.60 21.10 15.25
C THR A 114 -9.66 22.17 15.81
N ASP A 115 -8.45 22.32 15.27
CA ASP A 115 -7.51 23.36 15.72
C ASP A 115 -8.04 24.78 15.42
N SER A 116 -8.53 25.01 14.20
CA SER A 116 -9.11 26.31 13.83
C SER A 116 -10.37 26.65 14.64
N GLY A 117 -11.25 25.68 14.91
CA GLY A 117 -12.45 25.85 15.73
C GLY A 117 -12.14 26.17 17.21
N ASN A 118 -11.10 25.53 17.76
CA ASN A 118 -10.63 25.80 19.12
C ASN A 118 -10.00 27.20 19.21
N ARG A 119 -9.14 27.58 18.25
CA ARG A 119 -8.51 28.91 18.22
C ARG A 119 -9.53 30.05 18.12
N ALA A 120 -10.59 29.88 17.34
CA ALA A 120 -11.67 30.86 17.27
C ALA A 120 -12.39 31.05 18.62
N SER A 121 -12.68 29.95 19.34
CA SER A 121 -13.34 29.99 20.65
C SER A 121 -12.47 30.60 21.76
N PHE A 122 -11.14 30.47 21.68
CA PHE A 122 -10.23 31.11 22.65
C PHE A 122 -10.06 32.62 22.42
N SER A 123 -10.23 33.13 21.19
CA SER A 123 -10.12 34.58 20.91
C SER A 123 -11.36 35.40 21.29
N GLY A 124 -12.50 34.75 21.55
CA GLY A 124 -13.77 35.41 21.91
C GLY A 124 -13.97 35.69 23.42
N LYS A 125 -12.96 35.40 24.25
CA LYS A 125 -12.97 35.69 25.70
C LYS A 125 -11.73 36.53 26.05
N ALA A 126 -11.75 37.82 25.70
CA ALA A 126 -10.84 38.83 26.20
C ALA A 126 -11.59 40.15 26.39
#